data_AF-A0A0Q3K1R6-F1
#
_entry.id   AF-A0A0Q3K1R6-F1
#
_cell.length_a   1.000
_cell.length_b   1.000
_cell.length_c   1.000
_cell.angle_alpha   90.00
_cell.angle_beta   90.00
_cell.angle_gamma   90.00
#
_symmetry.space_group_name_H-M   'P 1'
#
loop_
_entity.id
_entity.type
_entity.pdbx_description
1 polymer ?
#
loop_
_entity_poly.entity_id
_entity_poly.type
_entity_poly.pdbx_seq_one_letter_code
_entity_poly.pdbx_strand_id
1 'polypeptide(L)'
;MSGSTGERSFADIITSIRYWVIHSITIPSLFIAGWLFVSTGLAYDVFGSPRPNEYFTESRQGIPLITDRFDSLEQLDEFMRWLAIHGLAVPTVFFLGSISAMQTMTQSNPNEQNVELNRTSLYWGLLLIFVLAVLFSNYFFN
;
A
#
# COMPACT_ATOMS: atom_id res chain seq x y z
N MET A 1 -36.95 31.55 7.43
CA MET A 1 -36.92 31.00 6.06
C MET A 1 -35.48 30.56 5.81
N SER A 2 -35.22 29.25 5.77
CA SER A 2 -33.87 28.73 5.53
C SER A 2 -33.53 28.94 4.05
N GLY A 3 -32.59 29.82 3.75
CA GLY A 3 -32.19 30.16 2.39
C GLY A 3 -31.42 29.03 1.71
N SER A 4 -31.58 28.92 0.39
CA SER A 4 -30.69 28.14 -0.47
C SER A 4 -29.34 28.86 -0.57
N THR A 5 -28.25 28.11 -0.50
CA THR A 5 -26.86 28.59 -0.57
C THR A 5 -26.41 28.89 -2.01
N GLY A 6 -27.24 28.56 -3.02
CA GLY A 6 -27.02 28.91 -4.43
C GLY A 6 -26.30 27.84 -5.25
N GLU A 7 -25.82 26.76 -4.63
CA GLU A 7 -25.27 25.61 -5.34
C GLU A 7 -26.37 24.75 -5.96
N ARG A 8 -26.02 24.07 -7.05
CA ARG A 8 -26.89 23.08 -7.67
C ARG A 8 -27.10 21.90 -6.72
N SER A 9 -28.33 21.42 -6.60
CA SER A 9 -28.64 20.29 -5.72
C SER A 9 -27.86 19.03 -6.13
N PHE A 10 -27.45 18.22 -5.15
CA PHE A 10 -26.72 16.97 -5.43
C PHE A 10 -27.53 16.01 -6.31
N ALA A 11 -28.85 15.91 -6.08
CA ALA A 11 -29.73 15.06 -6.87
C ALA A 11 -29.71 15.45 -8.36
N ASP A 12 -29.69 16.74 -8.68
CA ASP A 12 -29.61 17.22 -10.06
C ASP A 12 -28.23 16.95 -10.70
N ILE A 13 -27.17 16.94 -9.88
CA ILE A 13 -25.81 16.67 -10.34
C ILE A 13 -25.66 15.19 -10.73
N ILE A 14 -26.00 14.27 -9.81
CA ILE A 14 -25.78 12.83 -10.01
C ILE A 14 -26.74 12.19 -11.01
N THR A 15 -27.87 12.85 -11.34
CA THR A 15 -28.79 12.39 -12.39
C THR A 15 -28.46 12.97 -13.77
N SER A 16 -27.48 13.87 -13.86
CA SER A 16 -27.10 14.52 -15.12
C SER A 16 -26.18 13.63 -15.97
N ILE A 17 -26.52 13.48 -17.25
CA ILE A 17 -25.66 12.77 -18.23
C ILE A 17 -24.25 13.37 -18.31
N ARG A 18 -24.15 14.71 -18.32
CA ARG A 18 -22.85 15.40 -18.38
C ARG A 18 -21.95 15.06 -17.19
N TYR A 19 -22.54 14.89 -16.00
CA TYR A 19 -21.78 14.48 -14.82
C TYR A 19 -21.13 13.11 -15.05
N TRP A 20 -21.89 12.14 -15.54
CA TRP A 20 -21.40 10.78 -15.81
C TRP A 20 -20.44 10.69 -16.99
N VAL A 21 -20.62 11.49 -18.05
CA VAL A 21 -19.65 11.56 -19.16
C VAL A 21 -18.26 11.94 -18.66
N ILE A 22 -18.16 12.85 -17.69
CA ILE A 22 -16.88 13.26 -17.10
C ILE A 22 -16.40 12.22 -16.09
N HIS A 23 -17.27 11.81 -15.17
CA HIS A 23 -16.90 10.97 -14.03
C HIS A 23 -16.65 9.51 -14.39
N SER A 24 -17.19 9.01 -15.51
CA SER A 24 -16.86 7.69 -16.05
C SER A 24 -15.40 7.56 -16.50
N ILE A 25 -14.71 8.68 -16.72
CA ILE A 25 -13.27 8.69 -17.02
C ILE A 25 -12.48 9.05 -15.75
N THR A 26 -12.83 10.16 -15.09
CA THR A 26 -12.01 10.67 -13.98
C THR A 26 -12.03 9.77 -12.75
N ILE A 27 -13.16 9.11 -12.42
CA ILE A 27 -13.24 8.20 -11.26
C ILE A 27 -12.37 6.95 -11.50
N PRO A 28 -12.52 6.19 -12.62
CA PRO A 28 -11.62 5.06 -12.88
C PRO A 28 -10.15 5.46 -12.99
N SER A 29 -9.84 6.62 -13.59
CA SER A 29 -8.46 7.10 -13.67
C SER A 29 -7.86 7.35 -12.28
N LEU A 30 -8.58 8.00 -11.36
CA LEU A 30 -8.12 8.21 -9.99
C LEU A 30 -7.97 6.89 -9.23
N PHE A 31 -8.88 5.95 -9.44
CA PHE A 31 -8.79 4.62 -8.85
C PHE A 31 -7.53 3.87 -9.31
N ILE A 32 -7.26 3.85 -10.62
CA ILE A 32 -6.06 3.21 -11.19
C ILE A 32 -4.80 3.93 -10.71
N ALA A 33 -4.80 5.27 -10.63
CA ALA A 33 -3.67 6.02 -10.08
C ALA A 33 -3.37 5.64 -8.63
N GLY A 34 -4.40 5.56 -7.78
CA GLY A 34 -4.26 5.09 -6.39
C GLY A 34 -3.79 3.64 -6.29
N TRP A 35 -4.29 2.77 -7.16
CA TRP A 35 -3.83 1.37 -7.25
C TRP A 35 -2.34 1.30 -7.60
N LEU A 36 -1.92 1.99 -8.66
CA LEU A 36 -0.52 2.03 -9.09
C LEU A 36 0.39 2.63 -8.02
N PHE A 37 -0.05 3.66 -7.32
CA PHE A 37 0.70 4.27 -6.22
C PHE A 37 1.08 3.26 -5.13
N VAL A 38 0.18 2.33 -4.80
CA VAL A 38 0.45 1.27 -3.82
C VAL A 38 1.17 0.08 -4.47
N SER A 39 0.72 -0.38 -5.64
CA SER A 39 1.23 -1.62 -6.26
C SER A 39 2.66 -1.51 -6.79
N THR A 40 3.10 -0.32 -7.16
CA THR A 40 4.50 -0.05 -7.54
C THR A 40 5.45 0.01 -6.35
N GLY A 41 4.91 0.09 -5.14
CA GLY A 41 5.68 0.28 -3.92
C GLY A 41 5.99 1.74 -3.59
N LEU A 42 5.62 2.70 -4.45
CA LEU A 42 5.91 4.13 -4.25
C LEU A 42 5.34 4.67 -2.94
N ALA A 43 4.20 4.16 -2.48
CA ALA A 43 3.64 4.52 -1.18
C ALA A 43 4.59 4.24 0.00
N TYR A 44 5.32 3.11 -0.03
CA TYR A 44 6.28 2.78 1.02
C TYR A 44 7.44 3.76 1.02
N ASP A 45 7.94 4.11 -0.16
CA ASP A 45 9.09 4.99 -0.32
C ASP A 45 8.75 6.45 0.03
N VAL A 46 7.58 6.96 -0.37
CA VAL A 46 7.12 8.33 -0.10
C VAL A 46 6.87 8.57 1.40
N PHE A 47 6.25 7.59 2.06
CA PHE A 47 5.89 7.74 3.48
C PHE A 47 6.91 7.13 4.44
N GLY A 48 7.94 6.45 3.94
CA GLY A 48 8.90 5.72 4.77
C GLY A 48 8.25 4.58 5.55
N SER A 49 7.12 4.04 5.07
CA SER A 49 6.43 2.92 5.72
C SER A 49 7.22 1.64 5.43
N PRO A 50 7.64 0.89 6.46
CA PRO A 50 8.26 -0.41 6.25
C PRO A 50 7.32 -1.35 5.51
N ARG A 51 7.83 -2.03 4.49
CA ARG A 51 7.12 -3.16 3.87
C ARG A 51 7.00 -4.32 4.87
N PRO A 52 6.10 -5.29 4.64
CA PRO A 52 5.96 -6.45 5.52
C PRO A 52 7.30 -7.17 5.82
N ASN A 53 8.24 -7.18 4.87
CA ASN A 53 9.56 -7.78 4.98
C ASN A 53 10.67 -6.87 5.54
N GLU A 54 10.33 -5.66 6.02
CA GLU A 54 11.28 -4.61 6.38
C GLU A 54 11.20 -4.19 7.85
N TYR A 55 10.29 -4.77 8.63
CA TYR A 55 10.13 -4.44 10.06
C TYR A 55 11.32 -4.89 10.91
N PHE A 56 11.89 -6.06 10.58
CA PHE A 56 13.04 -6.63 11.28
C PHE A 56 14.12 -7.05 10.30
N THR A 57 15.39 -6.91 10.71
CA THR A 57 16.54 -7.34 9.91
C THR A 57 17.19 -8.56 10.54
N GLU A 58 18.03 -9.28 9.80
CA GLU A 58 18.73 -10.47 10.34
C GLU A 58 19.56 -10.13 11.59
N SER A 59 20.19 -8.95 11.59
CA SER A 59 21.01 -8.45 12.70
C SER A 59 20.20 -7.78 13.81
N ARG A 60 18.93 -7.41 13.56
CA ARG A 60 18.12 -6.59 14.48
C ARG A 60 16.70 -7.13 14.63
N GLN A 61 16.48 -7.73 15.80
CA GLN A 61 15.21 -8.31 16.23
C GLN A 61 14.46 -7.46 17.27
N GLY A 62 15.04 -6.32 17.68
CA GLY A 62 14.43 -5.36 18.59
C GLY A 62 13.68 -4.24 17.86
N ILE A 63 12.66 -3.68 18.49
CA ILE A 63 11.82 -2.62 17.91
C ILE A 63 12.65 -1.34 17.62
N PRO A 64 12.50 -0.71 16.44
CA PRO A 64 13.06 0.61 16.13
C PRO A 64 12.39 1.76 16.88
N LEU A 65 12.66 1.83 18.18
CA LEU A 65 12.22 2.94 19.01
C LEU A 65 13.22 4.10 18.93
N ILE A 66 12.72 5.27 18.56
CA ILE A 66 13.47 6.52 18.63
C ILE A 66 13.48 6.98 20.09
N THR A 67 14.67 7.15 20.66
CA THR A 67 14.85 7.50 22.08
C THR A 67 15.45 8.87 22.28
N ASP A 68 16.18 9.39 21.28
CA ASP A 68 16.73 10.74 21.30
C ASP A 68 15.93 11.66 20.39
N ARG A 69 15.59 12.86 20.90
CA ARG A 69 14.86 13.88 20.17
C ARG A 69 15.76 14.67 19.22
N PHE A 70 17.01 14.92 19.59
CA PHE A 70 17.90 15.80 18.82
C PHE A 70 18.61 15.04 17.71
N ASP A 71 18.90 13.76 17.92
CA ASP A 71 19.56 12.88 16.94
C ASP A 71 18.58 11.89 16.27
N SER A 72 17.27 12.16 16.33
CA SER A 72 16.23 11.24 15.86
C SER A 72 16.34 10.86 14.38
N LEU A 73 16.81 11.79 13.53
CA LEU A 73 16.99 11.55 12.10
C LEU A 73 18.15 10.60 11.83
N GLU A 74 19.27 10.79 12.54
CA GLU A 74 20.41 9.88 12.42
C GLU A 74 20.06 8.49 12.93
N GLN A 75 19.34 8.39 14.06
CA GLN A 75 18.81 7.10 14.56
C GLN A 75 17.92 6.39 13.54
N LEU A 76 17.03 7.14 12.87
CA LEU A 76 16.16 6.59 11.83
C LEU A 76 16.97 6.12 10.60
N ASP A 77 17.94 6.92 10.16
CA ASP A 77 18.86 6.54 9.10
C ASP A 77 19.63 5.28 9.48
N GLU A 78 20.12 5.11 10.71
CA GLU A 78 20.78 3.87 11.11
C GLU A 78 19.86 2.65 11.04
N PHE A 79 18.58 2.82 11.41
CA PHE A 79 17.58 1.76 11.34
C PHE A 79 17.26 1.37 9.90
N MET A 80 17.24 2.33 8.98
CA MET A 80 16.89 2.13 7.56
C MET A 80 18.12 1.90 6.65
N ARG A 81 19.34 2.26 7.08
CA ARG A 81 20.59 2.18 6.29
C ARG A 81 20.97 0.75 5.94
N TRP A 82 20.62 -0.23 6.78
CA TRP A 82 20.80 -1.64 6.45
C TRP A 82 19.97 -2.06 5.22
N LEU A 83 18.77 -1.52 5.10
CA LEU A 83 17.84 -1.72 3.98
C LEU A 83 18.40 -1.16 2.66
N ALA A 84 18.98 0.03 2.71
CA ALA A 84 19.58 0.70 1.55
C ALA A 84 20.87 0.02 1.05
N ILE A 85 21.75 -0.45 1.97
CA ILE A 85 23.05 -1.03 1.61
C ILE A 85 22.92 -2.46 1.08
N HIS A 86 22.01 -3.28 1.65
CA HIS A 86 21.84 -4.67 1.22
C HIS A 86 20.89 -4.82 0.02
N GLY A 87 19.90 -3.93 -0.16
CA GLY A 87 19.02 -3.95 -1.33
C GLY A 87 19.74 -3.76 -2.68
N LEU A 88 20.92 -3.13 -2.68
CA LEU A 88 21.74 -2.89 -3.88
C LEU A 88 22.88 -3.91 -4.07
N ALA A 89 23.38 -4.54 -2.99
CA ALA A 89 24.51 -5.47 -3.03
C ALA A 89 24.11 -6.95 -3.23
N VAL A 90 22.83 -7.28 -3.01
CA VAL A 90 22.31 -8.66 -3.13
C VAL A 90 22.43 -9.25 -4.54
N PRO A 91 22.33 -8.54 -5.68
CA PRO A 91 22.46 -9.22 -6.96
C PRO A 91 23.87 -9.78 -7.24
N THR A 92 24.93 -9.18 -6.67
CA THR A 92 26.32 -9.50 -7.03
C THR A 92 27.04 -10.44 -6.07
N VAL A 93 26.75 -10.39 -4.77
CA VAL A 93 27.43 -11.26 -3.76
C VAL A 93 26.70 -12.59 -3.55
N PHE A 94 25.40 -12.64 -3.81
CA PHE A 94 24.54 -13.80 -3.54
C PHE A 94 24.81 -15.01 -4.45
N PHE A 95 25.44 -14.81 -5.61
CA PHE A 95 25.79 -15.90 -6.53
C PHE A 95 26.98 -16.76 -6.05
N LEU A 96 27.89 -16.21 -5.23
CA LEU A 96 29.06 -16.92 -4.70
C LEU A 96 28.86 -17.42 -3.25
N GLY A 97 28.07 -16.72 -2.43
CA GLY A 97 27.78 -17.11 -1.05
C GLY A 97 26.68 -18.18 -0.89
N SER A 98 25.80 -18.34 -1.89
CA SER A 98 24.65 -19.26 -1.83
C SER A 98 25.03 -20.75 -1.75
N ILE A 99 26.21 -21.16 -2.23
CA ILE A 99 26.66 -22.55 -2.13
C ILE A 99 27.20 -22.89 -0.73
N SER A 100 27.72 -21.91 0.01
CA SER A 100 28.21 -22.12 1.39
C SER A 100 27.15 -21.86 2.47
N ALA A 101 26.15 -21.02 2.21
CA ALA A 101 25.13 -20.64 3.20
C ALA A 101 24.01 -21.68 3.40
N MET A 102 23.84 -22.66 2.51
CA MET A 102 22.82 -23.71 2.66
C MET A 102 23.02 -24.61 3.89
N GLN A 103 24.17 -24.54 4.58
CA GLN A 103 24.46 -25.37 5.76
C GLN A 103 24.28 -24.68 7.11
N THR A 104 24.02 -23.37 7.15
CA THR A 104 23.83 -22.65 8.42
C THR A 104 22.86 -21.51 8.24
N MET A 105 21.57 -21.76 8.45
CA MET A 105 20.60 -20.75 8.90
C MET A 105 19.25 -21.41 9.22
N THR A 106 19.09 -21.87 10.46
CA THR A 106 17.78 -22.11 11.08
C THR A 106 17.44 -20.94 12.00
N GLN A 107 17.22 -19.76 11.42
CA GLN A 107 16.52 -18.69 12.12
C GLN A 107 15.31 -18.32 11.28
N SER A 108 14.11 -18.51 11.84
CA SER A 108 12.86 -18.15 11.16
C SER A 108 12.82 -16.65 10.93
N ASN A 109 12.50 -16.22 9.72
CA ASN A 109 12.36 -14.80 9.38
C ASN A 109 11.12 -14.26 10.10
N PRO A 110 11.24 -13.29 11.03
CA PRO A 110 10.08 -12.74 11.75
C PRO A 110 9.09 -12.05 10.82
N ASN A 111 9.55 -11.64 9.64
CA ASN A 111 8.73 -11.01 8.64
C ASN A 111 7.93 -12.00 7.76
N GLU A 112 8.21 -13.31 7.84
CA GLU A 112 7.44 -14.35 7.12
C GLU A 112 6.15 -14.75 7.86
N GLN A 113 5.47 -13.78 8.48
CA GLN A 113 4.12 -14.01 8.95
C GLN A 113 3.18 -14.14 7.74
N ASN A 114 2.43 -15.24 7.70
CA ASN A 114 1.44 -15.46 6.66
C ASN A 114 0.39 -14.34 6.68
N VAL A 115 0.12 -13.75 5.53
CA VAL A 115 -1.00 -12.80 5.39
C VAL A 115 -2.30 -13.55 5.65
N GLU A 116 -2.99 -13.22 6.75
CA GLU A 116 -4.23 -13.87 7.13
C GLU A 116 -5.40 -13.38 6.25
N LEU A 117 -5.74 -14.16 5.22
CA LEU A 117 -7.02 -14.03 4.51
C LEU A 117 -8.15 -14.53 5.42
N ASN A 118 -8.60 -13.67 6.32
CA ASN A 118 -9.68 -13.99 7.23
C ASN A 118 -11.07 -13.88 6.55
N ARG A 119 -12.08 -14.51 7.17
CA ARG A 119 -13.46 -14.50 6.65
C ARG A 119 -13.98 -13.08 6.40
N THR A 120 -13.59 -12.13 7.25
CA THR A 120 -13.98 -10.72 7.14
C THR A 120 -13.43 -10.08 5.87
N SER A 121 -12.14 -10.27 5.54
CA SER A 121 -11.55 -9.70 4.33
C SER A 121 -12.15 -10.30 3.06
N LEU A 122 -12.52 -11.59 3.08
CA LEU A 122 -13.29 -12.21 2.00
C LEU A 122 -14.67 -11.54 1.81
N TYR A 123 -15.42 -11.32 2.91
CA TYR A 123 -16.72 -10.65 2.84
C TYR A 123 -16.60 -9.21 2.31
N TRP A 124 -15.62 -8.44 2.79
CA TRP A 124 -15.38 -7.08 2.29
C TRP A 124 -14.97 -7.05 0.82
N GLY A 125 -14.17 -8.02 0.37
CA GLY A 125 -13.78 -8.16 -1.03
C GLY A 125 -14.98 -8.46 -1.93
N LEU A 126 -15.82 -9.43 -1.56
CA LEU A 126 -17.03 -9.78 -2.32
C LEU A 126 -18.05 -8.63 -2.31
N LEU A 127 -18.22 -7.94 -1.18
CA LEU A 127 -19.09 -6.77 -1.07
C LEU A 127 -18.61 -5.65 -2.01
N LEU A 128 -17.31 -5.38 -2.05
CA LEU A 128 -16.74 -4.38 -2.95
C LEU A 128 -17.03 -4.72 -4.41
N ILE A 129 -16.80 -5.97 -4.82
CA ILE A 129 -17.08 -6.44 -6.18
C ILE A 129 -18.57 -6.27 -6.51
N PHE A 130 -19.47 -6.67 -5.60
CA PHE A 130 -20.91 -6.53 -5.78
C PHE A 130 -21.35 -5.07 -5.93
N VAL A 131 -20.85 -4.18 -5.06
CA VAL A 131 -21.17 -2.74 -5.12
C VAL A 131 -20.70 -2.12 -6.42
N LEU A 132 -19.49 -2.44 -6.88
CA LEU A 132 -19.00 -1.97 -8.17
C LEU A 132 -19.87 -2.51 -9.31
N ALA A 133 -20.21 -3.79 -9.30
CA ALA A 133 -21.08 -4.38 -10.32
C ALA A 133 -22.45 -3.68 -10.40
N VAL A 134 -23.07 -3.36 -9.26
CA VAL A 134 -24.34 -2.62 -9.22
C VAL A 134 -24.19 -1.18 -9.72
N LEU A 135 -23.15 -0.46 -9.26
CA LEU A 135 -22.91 0.92 -9.67
C LEU A 135 -22.61 1.04 -11.18
N PHE A 136 -21.86 0.09 -11.74
CA PHE A 136 -21.50 0.09 -13.15
C PHE A 136 -22.51 -0.61 -14.06
N SER A 137 -23.45 -1.41 -13.52
CA SER A 137 -24.51 -2.08 -14.29
C SER A 137 -25.37 -1.08 -15.07
N ASN A 138 -25.65 0.08 -14.50
CA ASN A 138 -26.43 1.14 -15.15
C ASN A 138 -25.75 1.70 -16.42
N TYR A 139 -24.46 1.43 -16.64
CA TYR A 139 -23.73 1.84 -17.84
C TYR A 139 -23.81 0.83 -19.00
N PHE A 140 -24.19 -0.41 -18.71
CA PHE A 140 -24.31 -1.47 -19.73
C PHE A 140 -25.75 -1.69 -20.20
N PHE A 141 -26.74 -1.31 -19.38
CA PHE A 141 -28.16 -1.57 -19.62
C PHE A 141 -29.00 -0.32 -19.92
N ASN A 142 -28.35 0.83 -20.09
CA ASN A 142 -28.95 2.14 -20.40
C ASN A 142 -28.08 2.87 -21.42
#